data_AF-A0A1I5MKQ4-F1
#
_entry.id   AF-A0A1I5MKQ4-F1
#
_cell.length_a   1.000
_cell.length_b   1.000
_cell.length_c   1.000
_cell.angle_alpha   90.00
_cell.angle_beta   90.00
_cell.angle_gamma   90.00
#
_symmetry.space_group_name_H-M   'P 1'
#
loop_
_entity.id
_entity.type
_entity.pdbx_description
1 polymer ?
#
loop_
_entity_poly.entity_id
_entity_poly.type
_entity_poly.pdbx_seq_one_letter_code
_entity_poly.pdbx_strand_id
1 'polypeptide(L)'
;MEKEEPFEVTVMSDNSYENLVAEVKFKSKEIGLILSQENSFEKIDISVFSFLSDGKEKFYNTENIPGVCIELDVFLAAIDEAVQRLRLLDIPR
;
A
#
# COMPACT_ATOMS: atom_id res chain seq x y z
N MET A 1 -18.75 9.81 -17.80
CA MET A 1 -17.81 8.77 -17.38
C MET A 1 -17.30 9.19 -16.02
N GLU A 2 -17.70 8.48 -14.96
CA GLU A 2 -17.03 8.60 -13.67
C GLU A 2 -15.56 8.22 -13.90
N LYS A 3 -14.62 9.06 -13.46
CA LYS A 3 -13.22 8.67 -13.44
C LYS A 3 -13.10 7.60 -12.36
N GLU A 4 -12.83 6.36 -12.76
CA GLU A 4 -12.41 5.35 -11.78
C GLU A 4 -11.17 5.87 -11.04
N GLU A 5 -11.21 5.81 -9.72
CA GLU A 5 -10.05 6.17 -8.90
C GLU A 5 -8.89 5.21 -9.20
N PRO A 6 -7.64 5.70 -9.34
CA PRO A 6 -6.51 4.88 -9.78
C PRO A 6 -6.05 3.86 -8.73
N PHE A 7 -6.50 3.99 -7.48
CA PHE A 7 -6.20 3.09 -6.37
C PHE A 7 -7.37 3.02 -5.39
N GLU A 8 -7.31 2.07 -4.45
CA GLU A 8 -8.23 1.94 -3.32
C GLU A 8 -7.44 1.84 -2.03
N VAL A 9 -7.95 2.43 -0.95
CA VAL A 9 -7.34 2.38 0.39
C VAL A 9 -8.27 1.70 1.38
N THR A 10 -7.80 0.65 2.03
CA THR A 10 -8.51 -0.05 3.10
C THR A 10 -7.69 0.03 4.38
N VAL A 11 -8.29 0.50 5.48
CA VAL A 11 -7.64 0.46 6.81
C VAL A 11 -8.17 -0.73 7.57
N MET A 12 -7.25 -1.50 8.17
CA MET A 12 -7.55 -2.69 8.95
C MET A 12 -6.61 -2.80 10.15
N SER A 13 -7.00 -3.57 11.15
CA SER A 13 -6.10 -3.97 12.23
C SER A 13 -5.20 -5.11 11.75
N ASP A 14 -3.92 -5.07 12.10
CA ASP A 14 -3.05 -6.25 11.96
C ASP A 14 -3.64 -7.45 12.74
N ASN A 15 -3.21 -8.68 12.41
CA ASN A 15 -3.64 -9.93 13.04
C ASN A 15 -3.40 -9.96 14.57
N SER A 16 -2.52 -9.11 15.08
CA SER A 16 -2.29 -8.90 16.52
C SER A 16 -3.33 -7.98 17.18
N TYR A 17 -4.14 -7.24 16.39
CA TYR A 17 -5.04 -6.16 16.82
C TYR A 17 -4.34 -5.01 17.56
N GLU A 18 -3.02 -4.95 17.56
CA GLU A 18 -2.25 -3.94 18.29
C GLU A 18 -2.00 -2.68 17.46
N ASN A 19 -1.98 -2.79 16.13
CA ASN A 19 -1.66 -1.69 15.22
C ASN A 19 -2.64 -1.59 14.03
N LEU A 20 -2.97 -0.36 13.63
CA LEU A 20 -3.69 -0.09 12.38
C LEU A 20 -2.72 -0.08 11.20
N VAL A 21 -3.13 -0.73 10.11
CA VAL A 21 -2.42 -0.76 8.83
C VAL A 21 -3.35 -0.32 7.70
N ALA A 22 -2.81 0.37 6.71
CA ALA A 22 -3.52 0.73 5.49
C ALA A 22 -2.99 -0.09 4.31
N GLU A 23 -3.88 -0.82 3.66
CA GLU A 23 -3.66 -1.48 2.39
C GLU A 23 -4.05 -0.55 1.25
N VAL A 24 -3.12 -0.31 0.33
CA VAL A 24 -3.35 0.40 -0.94
C VAL A 24 -3.32 -0.61 -2.08
N LYS A 25 -4.37 -0.62 -2.91
CA LYS A 25 -4.46 -1.44 -4.13
C LYS A 25 -4.50 -0.55 -5.36
N PHE A 26 -3.51 -0.64 -6.25
CA PHE A 26 -3.54 0.08 -7.52
C PHE A 26 -4.37 -0.72 -8.53
N LYS A 27 -5.57 -0.24 -8.91
CA LYS A 27 -6.58 -1.06 -9.62
C LYS A 27 -6.10 -1.67 -10.93
N SER A 28 -5.23 -0.98 -11.67
CA SER A 28 -4.69 -1.43 -12.95
C SER A 28 -3.32 -2.11 -12.85
N LYS A 29 -2.85 -2.43 -11.64
CA LYS A 29 -1.52 -2.97 -11.38
C LYS A 29 -1.61 -4.15 -10.42
N GLU A 30 -0.74 -5.13 -10.61
CA GLU A 30 -0.65 -6.29 -9.71
C GLU A 30 0.29 -6.01 -8.52
N ILE A 31 0.22 -4.79 -8.00
CA ILE A 31 1.05 -4.31 -6.89
C ILE A 31 0.18 -3.52 -5.89
N GLY A 32 0.54 -3.61 -4.63
CA GLY A 32 -0.08 -2.87 -3.54
C GLY A 32 0.95 -2.39 -2.53
N LEU A 33 0.50 -1.54 -1.61
CA LEU A 33 1.30 -1.04 -0.49
C LEU A 33 0.62 -1.42 0.82
N ILE A 34 1.41 -1.76 1.82
CA ILE A 34 0.98 -1.79 3.22
C ILE A 34 1.69 -0.65 3.93
N LEU A 35 0.93 0.23 4.56
CA LEU A 35 1.43 1.34 5.35
C LEU A 35 1.10 1.11 6.82
N SER A 36 2.07 1.28 7.72
CA SER A 36 1.87 1.13 9.16
C SER A 36 2.60 2.21 9.95
N GLN A 37 2.04 2.58 11.10
CA GLN A 37 2.57 3.61 12.03
C GLN A 37 3.14 3.00 13.33
N GLU A 38 3.62 1.75 13.28
CA GLU A 38 3.91 0.92 14.47
C GLU A 38 4.81 1.59 15.52
N ASN A 39 5.72 2.47 15.11
CA ASN A 39 6.77 3.00 15.99
C ASN A 39 6.70 4.51 16.26
N SER A 40 5.97 5.30 15.45
CA SER A 40 5.87 6.76 15.59
C SER A 40 4.87 7.37 14.60
N PHE A 41 4.11 8.39 15.01
CA PHE A 41 3.26 9.21 14.12
C PHE A 41 4.03 10.00 13.05
N GLU A 42 5.33 10.22 13.26
CA GLU A 42 6.21 10.97 12.36
C GLU A 42 6.81 10.10 11.26
N LYS A 43 6.77 8.77 11.41
CA LYS A 43 7.34 7.81 10.46
C LYS A 43 6.26 6.88 9.96
N ILE A 44 6.29 6.58 8.67
CA ILE A 44 5.41 5.58 8.07
C ILE A 44 6.29 4.51 7.47
N ASP A 45 6.06 3.27 7.88
CA ASP A 45 6.67 2.12 7.25
C ASP A 45 5.83 1.77 6.02
N ILE A 46 6.49 1.65 4.86
CA ILE A 46 5.82 1.34 3.58
C ILE A 46 6.40 0.05 3.05
N SER A 47 5.59 -1.00 3.03
CA SER A 47 5.91 -2.27 2.41
C SER A 47 5.26 -2.36 1.04
N VAL A 48 6.02 -2.75 0.02
CA VAL A 48 5.53 -2.95 -1.34
C VAL A 48 5.34 -4.44 -1.57
N PHE A 49 4.18 -4.86 -2.08
CA PHE A 49 3.91 -6.27 -2.35
C PHE A 49 3.22 -6.47 -3.70
N SER A 50 3.40 -7.63 -4.29
CA SER A 50 2.74 -8.02 -5.53
C SER A 50 1.67 -9.07 -5.27
N PHE A 51 0.57 -8.99 -6.02
CA PHE A 51 -0.49 -10.00 -6.00
C PHE A 51 -0.17 -11.22 -6.90
N LEU A 52 0.98 -11.22 -7.56
CA LEU A 52 1.43 -12.33 -8.40
C LEU A 52 1.76 -13.57 -7.56
N SER A 53 0.99 -14.63 -7.76
CA SER A 53 1.11 -15.90 -7.05
C SER A 53 2.42 -16.66 -7.32
N ASP A 54 3.15 -16.32 -8.37
CA ASP A 54 4.43 -16.93 -8.77
C ASP A 54 5.65 -15.98 -8.63
N GLY A 55 5.47 -14.84 -7.95
CA GLY A 55 6.47 -13.77 -7.86
C GLY A 55 7.83 -14.20 -7.30
N LYS A 56 7.86 -15.19 -6.39
CA LYS A 56 9.11 -15.67 -5.78
C LYS A 56 10.01 -16.37 -6.80
N GLU A 57 9.47 -17.24 -7.66
CA GLU A 57 10.27 -17.94 -8.67
C GLU A 57 10.72 -17.00 -9.80
N LYS A 58 9.86 -16.03 -10.17
CA LYS A 58 10.20 -15.01 -11.18
C LYS A 58 11.25 -14.01 -10.69
N PHE A 59 11.28 -13.67 -9.39
CA PHE A 59 12.26 -12.74 -8.82
C PHE A 59 13.70 -13.26 -8.88
N TYR A 60 13.90 -14.57 -8.70
CA TYR A 60 15.24 -15.18 -8.82
C TYR A 60 15.73 -15.28 -10.27
N ASN A 61 14.84 -15.10 -11.25
CA ASN A 61 15.22 -15.00 -12.65
C ASN A 61 15.51 -13.53 -13.01
N THR A 62 16.72 -13.10 -12.68
CA THR A 62 17.18 -11.69 -12.80
C THR A 62 17.16 -11.14 -14.22
N GLU A 63 17.00 -11.98 -15.24
CA GLU A 63 16.88 -11.57 -16.64
C GLU A 63 15.49 -10.96 -16.95
N ASN A 64 14.47 -11.21 -16.12
CA ASN A 64 13.09 -10.76 -16.34
C ASN A 64 12.44 -10.23 -15.06
N ILE A 65 13.08 -9.27 -14.38
CA ILE A 65 12.43 -8.57 -13.27
C ILE A 65 11.27 -7.74 -13.85
N PRO A 66 10.00 -8.06 -13.55
CA PRO A 66 8.87 -7.32 -14.10
C PRO A 66 8.89 -5.88 -13.53
N GLY A 67 9.08 -4.90 -14.41
CA GLY A 67 9.01 -3.50 -14.05
C GLY A 67 7.55 -3.05 -13.96
N VAL A 68 7.13 -2.57 -12.79
CA VAL A 68 5.83 -1.92 -12.63
C VAL A 68 6.03 -0.41 -12.70
N CYS A 69 5.47 0.22 -13.73
CA CYS A 69 5.46 1.68 -13.86
C CYS A 69 4.18 2.26 -13.26
N ILE A 70 4.32 3.20 -12.33
CA ILE A 70 3.25 3.97 -11.70
C ILE A 70 3.62 5.45 -11.84
N GLU A 71 2.64 6.28 -12.17
CA GLU A 71 2.83 7.73 -12.18
C GLU A 71 3.15 8.22 -10.77
N LEU A 72 4.17 9.07 -10.64
CA LEU A 72 4.64 9.54 -9.34
C LEU A 72 3.52 10.21 -8.53
N ASP A 73 2.71 11.04 -9.18
CA ASP A 73 1.62 11.76 -8.52
C ASP A 73 0.54 10.81 -7.98
N VAL A 74 0.25 9.73 -8.71
CA VAL A 74 -0.67 8.68 -8.26
C VAL A 74 -0.10 7.92 -7.08
N PHE A 75 1.20 7.60 -7.12
CA PHE A 75 1.88 6.91 -6.03
C PHE A 75 1.89 7.74 -4.74
N LEU A 76 2.22 9.04 -4.84
CA LEU A 76 2.23 9.95 -3.71
C LEU A 76 0.83 10.22 -3.16
N ALA A 77 -0.17 10.39 -4.03
CA ALA A 77 -1.56 10.56 -3.61
C ALA A 77 -2.08 9.35 -2.83
N ALA A 78 -1.73 8.14 -3.26
CA ALA A 78 -2.13 6.91 -2.57
C ALA A 78 -1.52 6.79 -1.17
N ILE A 79 -0.25 7.18 -1.03
CA ILE A 79 0.43 7.22 0.27
C ILE A 79 -0.20 8.28 1.19
N ASP A 80 -0.43 9.49 0.68
CA ASP A 80 -1.02 10.58 1.47
C ASP A 80 -2.41 10.19 1.99
N GLU A 81 -3.26 9.63 1.11
CA GLU A 81 -4.59 9.17 1.52
C GLU A 81 -4.55 8.07 2.57
N ALA A 82 -3.66 7.08 2.42
CA ALA A 82 -3.47 6.01 3.39
C ALA A 82 -3.01 6.55 4.75
N VAL A 83 -2.05 7.48 4.77
CA VAL A 83 -1.56 8.12 6.00
C VAL A 83 -2.67 8.94 6.68
N GLN A 84 -3.46 9.69 5.91
CA GLN A 84 -4.59 10.45 6.44
C GLN A 84 -5.65 9.54 7.07
N ARG A 85 -6.04 8.45 6.39
CA ARG A 85 -7.04 7.51 6.91
C ARG A 85 -6.54 6.79 8.18
N LEU A 86 -5.27 6.41 8.24
CA LEU A 86 -4.65 5.85 9.45
C LEU A 86 -4.75 6.83 10.62
N ARG A 87 -4.31 8.07 10.43
CA ARG A 87 -4.32 9.10 11.48
C ARG A 87 -5.71 9.44 12.00
N LEU A 88 -6.72 9.41 11.14
CA LEU A 88 -8.11 9.69 11.55
C LEU A 88 -8.67 8.60 12.47
N LEU A 89 -8.23 7.36 12.31
CA LEU A 89 -8.70 6.20 13.07
C LEU A 89 -7.87 5.93 14.31
N ASP A 90 -6.63 6.44 14.37
CA ASP A 90 -5.69 6.26 15.48
C ASP A 90 -5.82 7.33 16.59
N ILE A 91 -6.90 8.12 16.57
CA ILE A 91 -7.18 9.09 17.65
C ILE A 91 -7.91 8.36 18.79
N PRO A 92 -7.30 8.21 19.99
CA PRO A 92 -7.98 7.62 21.13
C PRO A 92 -9.17 8.49 21.54
N ARG A 93 -10.34 7.87 21.77
CA ARG A 93 -11.50 8.52 22.39
C ARG A 93 -11.35 8.63 23.90
#